data_AF-A0A9C8NS86-F1
#
_entry.id   AF-A0A9C8NS86-F1
#
_cell.length_a   1.000
_cell.length_b   1.000
_cell.length_c   1.000
_cell.angle_alpha   90.00
_cell.angle_beta   90.00
_cell.angle_gamma   90.00
#
_symmetry.space_group_name_H-M   'P 1'
#
loop_
_entity.id
_entity.type
_entity.pdbx_description
1 polymer ?
#
loop_
_entity_poly.entity_id
_entity_poly.type
_entity_poly.pdbx_seq_one_letter_code
_entity_poly.pdbx_strand_id
1 'polypeptide(L)'
;MRATERSRHHCCFLWVLLVTVAWVGTPVWAEKTHGLPRYKTKYYNLYSALNRPRTMEAAARITRMFEEFTRRSKKFGRPQKRLPFYLFNSLATYHVAGGQEGSIGCFSPKLGLMAVSAGRPSAALWATMQHEAFHQFCYTVITPSMPTWANEGLAEYFERAIWTGDGYVPGIIPEKDLRDVRSYMNAKQLLLIDKLVRLTRKQWDEQIADEPEAAHRNYIQSWSLIHFLIHGEDGKYVKTLDGFLTDLHGGRVQRVHRFRTTIRTLQKPYTEWWTETALTDSHRREWKAVVATLTSFLARAHAQGQTFSTAKDFLAAAGNGDLKLPTTKTRQWLPPTLLHSVLSRMMKLKQRADARELAPKEWRLELSESESESTPRLIMVSQDGTTFTGSFRLKGGRVAAVVVRVKRPDEDEGSEPEDDGAAGEDGS
;
A
#
# COMPACT_ATOMS: atom_id res chain seq x y z
N MET A 1 31.34 -8.43 -31.94
CA MET A 1 31.26 -8.58 -30.46
C MET A 1 30.15 -7.68 -29.96
N ARG A 2 29.06 -8.25 -29.41
CA ARG A 2 27.90 -7.49 -28.94
C ARG A 2 28.20 -6.89 -27.55
N ALA A 3 28.13 -5.57 -27.44
CA ALA A 3 28.15 -4.87 -26.15
C ALA A 3 26.80 -5.06 -25.47
N THR A 4 26.81 -5.59 -24.25
CA THR A 4 25.62 -5.77 -23.42
C THR A 4 25.29 -4.47 -22.70
N GLU A 5 24.14 -3.91 -23.02
CA GLU A 5 23.56 -2.73 -22.39
C GLU A 5 23.05 -3.11 -20.99
N ARG A 6 23.82 -2.79 -19.94
CA ARG A 6 23.39 -2.96 -18.55
C ARG A 6 22.33 -1.90 -18.22
N SER A 7 21.08 -2.36 -18.04
CA SER A 7 19.98 -1.63 -17.41
C SER A 7 20.44 -1.04 -16.06
N ARG A 8 20.55 0.29 -15.99
CA ARG A 8 20.77 1.03 -14.73
C ARG A 8 19.48 1.04 -13.91
N HIS A 9 19.40 0.14 -12.93
CA HIS A 9 18.42 0.25 -11.85
C HIS A 9 18.65 1.57 -11.11
N HIS A 10 17.65 2.44 -11.12
CA HIS A 10 17.66 3.69 -10.37
C HIS A 10 17.43 3.38 -8.88
N CYS A 11 18.49 2.99 -8.17
CA CYS A 11 18.52 3.17 -6.72
C CYS A 11 18.87 4.64 -6.46
N CYS A 12 17.94 5.38 -5.86
CA CYS A 12 18.15 6.75 -5.45
C CYS A 12 19.22 6.75 -4.34
N PHE A 13 20.36 7.41 -4.60
CA PHE A 13 21.42 7.60 -3.61
C PHE A 13 20.99 8.71 -2.62
N LEU A 14 20.95 8.38 -1.33
CA LEU A 14 20.64 9.29 -0.23
C LEU A 14 21.91 9.96 0.30
N TRP A 15 21.88 11.28 0.50
CA TRP A 15 22.81 11.99 1.40
C TRP A 15 22.07 12.44 2.67
N VAL A 16 22.74 12.36 3.83
CA VAL A 16 22.15 12.46 5.18
C VAL A 16 22.44 13.82 5.82
N LEU A 17 21.43 14.39 6.49
CA LEU A 17 21.56 15.57 7.34
C LEU A 17 21.15 15.23 8.78
N LEU A 18 22.07 15.40 9.72
CA LEU A 18 21.90 15.17 11.16
C LEU A 18 20.96 16.20 11.77
N VAL A 19 19.88 15.74 12.42
CA VAL A 19 18.98 16.60 13.21
C VAL A 19 18.92 16.09 14.65
N THR A 20 19.47 16.86 15.58
CA THR A 20 19.23 16.72 17.02
C THR A 20 17.95 17.47 17.39
N VAL A 21 17.07 16.84 18.18
CA VAL A 21 15.81 17.45 18.64
C VAL A 21 15.73 17.35 20.16
N ALA A 22 15.68 18.51 20.82
CA ALA A 22 15.15 18.66 22.17
C ALA A 22 13.64 18.97 22.07
N TRP A 23 12.81 18.35 22.93
CA TRP A 23 11.35 18.37 22.83
C TRP A 23 10.73 18.89 24.13
N VAL A 24 10.02 20.03 24.08
CA VAL A 24 8.80 20.29 24.88
C VAL A 24 7.93 21.28 24.11
N GLY A 25 6.89 20.78 23.43
CA GLY A 25 5.87 21.59 22.77
C GLY A 25 5.17 20.80 21.66
N THR A 26 3.83 20.76 21.67
CA THR A 26 3.07 20.16 20.56
C THR A 26 3.40 20.93 19.28
N PRO A 27 3.93 20.28 18.22
CA PRO A 27 4.30 20.99 17.01
C PRO A 27 3.05 21.59 16.36
N VAL A 28 2.97 22.92 16.34
CA VAL A 28 2.06 23.64 15.47
C VAL A 28 2.71 23.64 14.09
N TRP A 29 2.16 22.87 13.15
CA TRP A 29 2.57 22.92 11.75
C TRP A 29 2.38 24.35 11.24
N ALA A 30 3.46 25.08 11.01
CA ALA A 30 3.39 26.37 10.33
C ALA A 30 3.13 26.11 8.86
N GLU A 31 1.84 26.03 8.50
CA GLU A 31 1.38 25.66 7.16
C GLU A 31 1.79 26.74 6.14
N LYS A 32 2.95 26.54 5.49
CA LYS A 32 3.39 27.37 4.35
C LYS A 32 2.70 26.85 3.10
N THR A 33 2.06 27.73 2.33
CA THR A 33 1.35 27.32 1.10
C THR A 33 2.30 27.09 -0.07
N HIS A 34 3.50 27.69 -0.05
CA HIS A 34 4.44 27.72 -1.18
C HIS A 34 3.82 28.25 -2.48
N GLY A 35 2.80 29.10 -2.39
CA GLY A 35 2.04 29.59 -3.54
C GLY A 35 1.17 28.53 -4.23
N LEU A 36 1.01 27.34 -3.63
CA LEU A 36 0.24 26.25 -4.19
C LEU A 36 -1.25 26.36 -3.84
N PRO A 37 -2.16 26.11 -4.80
CA PRO A 37 -3.58 25.96 -4.52
C PRO A 37 -3.87 24.86 -3.50
N ARG A 38 -4.81 25.14 -2.58
CA ARG A 38 -5.21 24.22 -1.51
C ARG A 38 -6.49 23.45 -1.84
N TYR A 39 -6.45 22.15 -1.60
CA TYR A 39 -7.54 21.18 -1.76
C TYR A 39 -7.78 20.44 -0.44
N LYS A 40 -8.98 20.54 0.12
CA LYS A 40 -9.32 19.87 1.37
C LYS A 40 -9.82 18.45 1.10
N THR A 41 -9.19 17.44 1.70
CA THR A 41 -9.67 16.06 1.74
C THR A 41 -10.23 15.72 3.12
N LYS A 42 -10.57 14.45 3.37
CA LYS A 42 -11.01 14.00 4.69
C LYS A 42 -9.89 14.16 5.73
N TYR A 43 -8.67 13.78 5.38
CA TYR A 43 -7.52 13.75 6.30
C TYR A 43 -6.40 14.72 5.96
N TYR A 44 -6.43 15.39 4.81
CA TYR A 44 -5.32 16.22 4.34
C TYR A 44 -5.76 17.62 3.89
N ASN A 45 -4.86 18.58 4.09
CA ASN A 45 -4.79 19.80 3.30
C ASN A 45 -3.76 19.54 2.19
N LEU A 46 -4.24 19.21 0.98
CA LEU A 46 -3.41 18.97 -0.19
C LEU A 46 -3.10 20.29 -0.90
N TYR A 47 -1.82 20.60 -1.05
CA TYR A 47 -1.30 21.74 -1.79
C TYR A 47 -0.72 21.26 -3.11
N SER A 48 -1.25 21.68 -4.25
CA SER A 48 -0.75 21.20 -5.53
C SER A 48 -0.90 22.17 -6.68
N ALA A 49 0.17 22.24 -7.50
CA ALA A 49 0.19 22.94 -8.79
C ALA A 49 -0.11 21.99 -9.97
N LEU A 50 -0.51 20.74 -9.72
CA LEU A 50 -0.93 19.83 -10.77
C LEU A 50 -2.30 20.24 -11.33
N ASN A 51 -2.58 19.79 -12.55
CA ASN A 51 -3.93 19.93 -13.11
C ASN A 51 -4.97 19.18 -12.25
N ARG A 52 -6.24 19.56 -12.41
CA ARG A 52 -7.34 19.05 -11.58
C ARG A 52 -7.44 17.51 -11.56
N PRO A 53 -7.43 16.78 -12.69
CA PRO A 53 -7.51 15.32 -12.66
C PRO A 53 -6.42 14.67 -11.79
N ARG A 54 -5.15 15.11 -11.94
CA ARG A 54 -4.03 14.56 -11.17
C ARG A 54 -4.11 14.90 -9.69
N THR A 55 -4.52 16.12 -9.37
CA THR A 55 -4.76 16.54 -7.98
C THR A 55 -5.86 15.70 -7.33
N MET A 56 -6.94 15.42 -8.06
CA MET A 56 -8.04 14.58 -7.57
C MET A 56 -7.62 13.12 -7.39
N GLU A 57 -6.77 12.58 -8.27
CA GLU A 57 -6.21 11.23 -8.12
C GLU A 57 -5.34 11.14 -6.87
N ALA A 58 -4.41 12.10 -6.68
CA ALA A 58 -3.58 12.17 -5.48
C ALA A 58 -4.44 12.28 -4.20
N ALA A 59 -5.47 13.14 -4.21
CA ALA A 59 -6.40 13.29 -3.10
C ALA A 59 -7.15 11.99 -2.79
N ALA A 60 -7.60 11.26 -3.81
CA ALA A 60 -8.31 9.98 -3.63
C ALA A 60 -7.39 8.90 -3.07
N ARG A 61 -6.21 8.71 -3.68
CA ARG A 61 -5.19 7.72 -3.24
C ARG A 61 -4.78 7.95 -1.80
N ILE A 62 -4.34 9.16 -1.46
CA ILE A 62 -3.82 9.47 -0.12
C ILE A 62 -4.92 9.36 0.95
N THR A 63 -6.16 9.71 0.60
CA THR A 63 -7.31 9.55 1.51
C THR A 63 -7.57 8.08 1.78
N ARG A 64 -7.64 7.24 0.73
CA ARG A 64 -7.87 5.79 0.90
C ARG A 64 -6.71 5.10 1.62
N MET A 65 -5.48 5.55 1.40
CA MET A 65 -4.31 5.00 2.10
C MET A 65 -4.38 5.34 3.59
N PHE A 66 -4.76 6.56 3.95
CA PHE A 66 -4.98 6.93 5.35
C PHE A 66 -6.09 6.09 6.01
N GLU A 67 -7.15 5.77 5.28
CA GLU A 67 -8.21 4.88 5.77
C GLU A 67 -7.70 3.47 6.01
N GLU A 68 -6.85 2.94 5.13
CA GLU A 68 -6.21 1.65 5.30
C GLU A 68 -5.27 1.63 6.52
N PHE A 69 -4.46 2.67 6.71
CA PHE A 69 -3.65 2.82 7.93
C PHE A 69 -4.53 2.83 9.16
N THR A 70 -5.56 3.68 9.19
CA THR A 70 -6.49 3.81 10.33
C THR A 70 -7.18 2.49 10.64
N ARG A 71 -7.59 1.73 9.61
CA ARG A 71 -8.25 0.43 9.76
C ARG A 71 -7.35 -0.58 10.48
N ARG A 72 -6.07 -0.61 10.15
CA ARG A 72 -5.07 -1.52 10.77
C ARG A 72 -4.55 -1.03 12.13
N SER A 73 -4.82 0.23 12.47
CA SER A 73 -4.21 0.92 13.61
C SER A 73 -5.27 1.55 14.52
N LYS A 74 -6.53 1.09 14.44
CA LYS A 74 -7.70 1.66 15.15
C LYS A 74 -7.43 1.95 16.63
N LYS A 75 -6.66 1.07 17.30
CA LYS A 75 -6.32 1.16 18.73
C LYS A 75 -5.42 2.34 19.13
N PHE A 76 -4.76 3.00 18.17
CA PHE A 76 -3.89 4.14 18.41
C PHE A 76 -4.60 5.50 18.23
N GLY A 77 -5.89 5.48 17.91
CA GLY A 77 -6.71 6.68 17.73
C GLY A 77 -6.69 7.22 16.31
N ARG A 78 -6.89 8.54 16.17
CA ARG A 78 -7.05 9.24 14.89
C ARG A 78 -6.38 10.62 14.98
N PRO A 79 -5.90 11.18 13.84
CA PRO A 79 -5.36 12.53 13.84
C PRO A 79 -6.46 13.54 14.16
N GLN A 80 -6.12 14.51 15.00
CA GLN A 80 -7.06 15.57 15.41
C GLN A 80 -7.23 16.66 14.35
N LYS A 81 -6.29 16.76 13.41
CA LYS A 81 -6.24 17.80 12.37
C LYS A 81 -5.93 17.18 11.02
N ARG A 82 -6.30 17.88 9.95
CA ARG A 82 -5.87 17.54 8.58
C ARG A 82 -4.36 17.72 8.47
N LEU A 83 -3.71 16.76 7.85
CA LEU A 83 -2.26 16.73 7.68
C LEU A 83 -1.87 17.49 6.41
N PRO A 84 -0.76 18.25 6.43
CA PRO A 84 -0.27 18.92 5.23
C PRO A 84 0.34 17.91 4.26
N PHE A 85 -0.04 18.01 2.98
CA PHE A 85 0.57 17.27 1.88
C PHE A 85 0.83 18.20 0.70
N TYR A 86 2.08 18.29 0.26
CA TYR A 86 2.53 19.12 -0.86
C TYR A 86 2.89 18.25 -2.07
N LEU A 87 2.25 18.53 -3.21
CA LEU A 87 2.50 17.82 -4.47
C LEU A 87 2.92 18.81 -5.56
N PHE A 88 4.23 18.83 -5.81
CA PHE A 88 4.88 19.73 -6.74
C PHE A 88 4.85 19.19 -8.18
N ASN A 89 4.89 20.11 -9.15
CA ASN A 89 4.98 19.77 -10.58
C ASN A 89 6.43 19.75 -11.09
N SER A 90 7.39 20.33 -10.35
CA SER A 90 8.79 20.44 -10.74
C SER A 90 9.73 20.14 -9.57
N LEU A 91 10.90 19.55 -9.88
CA LEU A 91 11.95 19.28 -8.89
C LEU A 91 12.48 20.57 -8.26
N ALA A 92 12.64 21.64 -9.05
CA ALA A 92 13.12 22.93 -8.56
C ALA A 92 12.25 23.49 -7.43
N THR A 93 10.92 23.51 -7.59
CA THR A 93 10.01 24.02 -6.54
C THR A 93 9.92 23.08 -5.35
N TYR A 94 10.05 21.77 -5.57
CA TYR A 94 10.15 20.78 -4.51
C TYR A 94 11.39 21.00 -3.63
N HIS A 95 12.57 21.19 -4.22
CA HIS A 95 13.80 21.47 -3.45
C HIS A 95 13.76 22.83 -2.75
N VAL A 96 13.26 23.88 -3.41
CA VAL A 96 13.07 25.20 -2.77
C VAL A 96 12.13 25.12 -1.56
N ALA A 97 11.15 24.21 -1.58
CA ALA A 97 10.26 23.98 -0.46
C ALA A 97 10.87 23.11 0.67
N GLY A 98 12.09 22.62 0.51
CA GLY A 98 12.79 21.76 1.47
C GLY A 98 12.68 20.25 1.17
N GLY A 99 12.27 19.89 -0.05
CA GLY A 99 12.24 18.51 -0.51
C GLY A 99 13.64 17.90 -0.63
N GLN A 100 13.77 16.64 -0.21
CA GLN A 100 15.05 15.93 -0.15
C GLN A 100 15.67 15.71 -1.54
N GLU A 101 16.95 16.07 -1.70
CA GLU A 101 17.72 15.81 -2.93
C GLU A 101 17.81 14.31 -3.23
N GLY A 102 17.76 13.95 -4.52
CA GLY A 102 17.82 12.55 -4.95
C GLY A 102 16.54 11.74 -4.72
N SER A 103 15.51 12.30 -4.05
CA SER A 103 14.21 11.65 -3.85
C SER A 103 13.08 12.40 -4.54
N ILE A 104 12.04 11.65 -4.95
CA ILE A 104 10.78 12.22 -5.50
C ILE A 104 9.70 12.42 -4.43
N GLY A 105 10.00 12.12 -3.17
CA GLY A 105 9.16 12.39 -2.03
C GLY A 105 9.91 12.31 -0.71
N CYS A 106 9.37 12.95 0.32
CA CYS A 106 9.88 12.86 1.67
C CYS A 106 8.81 13.26 2.69
N PHE A 107 8.89 12.70 3.89
CA PHE A 107 8.20 13.17 5.07
C PHE A 107 9.16 13.94 6.00
N SER A 108 8.72 15.11 6.45
CA SER A 108 9.39 15.86 7.51
C SER A 108 8.39 16.25 8.60
N PRO A 109 8.68 16.02 9.89
CA PRO A 109 7.83 16.49 10.99
C PRO A 109 7.59 18.01 11.02
N LYS A 110 8.46 18.79 10.38
CA LYS A 110 8.32 20.26 10.31
C LYS A 110 7.47 20.71 9.12
N LEU A 111 7.59 20.03 7.98
CA LEU A 111 7.00 20.46 6.71
C LEU A 111 5.76 19.66 6.35
N GLY A 112 5.79 18.34 6.50
CA GLY A 112 4.70 17.43 6.17
C GLY A 112 5.14 16.41 5.15
N LEU A 113 4.17 15.79 4.49
CA LEU A 113 4.40 14.96 3.33
C LEU A 113 4.67 15.86 2.11
N MET A 114 5.74 15.59 1.38
CA MET A 114 6.08 16.27 0.14
C MET A 114 6.35 15.25 -0.96
N ALA A 115 5.90 15.51 -2.19
CA ALA A 115 6.20 14.69 -3.35
C ALA A 115 6.25 15.52 -4.64
N VAL A 116 6.92 15.02 -5.67
CA VAL A 116 7.07 15.70 -6.96
C VAL A 116 6.76 14.78 -8.12
N SER A 117 5.86 15.22 -9.00
CA SER A 117 5.43 14.40 -10.15
C SER A 117 6.35 14.48 -11.37
N ALA A 118 7.26 15.46 -11.44
CA ALA A 118 8.23 15.69 -12.52
C ALA A 118 7.67 15.41 -13.94
N GLY A 119 6.47 15.92 -14.25
CA GLY A 119 5.83 15.81 -15.57
C GLY A 119 4.75 14.74 -15.71
N ARG A 120 4.93 13.50 -15.22
CA ARG A 120 3.89 12.46 -15.27
C ARG A 120 3.89 11.59 -14.00
N PRO A 121 2.75 11.46 -13.30
CA PRO A 121 2.63 10.49 -12.22
C PRO A 121 2.94 9.10 -12.74
N SER A 122 3.90 8.45 -12.11
CA SER A 122 4.30 7.07 -12.38
C SER A 122 3.82 6.15 -11.26
N ALA A 123 3.85 4.83 -11.50
CA ALA A 123 3.66 3.87 -10.42
C ALA A 123 4.67 4.11 -9.28
N ALA A 124 5.90 4.52 -9.61
CA ALA A 124 6.93 4.87 -8.63
C ALA A 124 6.54 6.09 -7.78
N LEU A 125 6.00 7.16 -8.38
CA LEU A 125 5.50 8.30 -7.59
C LEU A 125 4.43 7.87 -6.58
N TRP A 126 3.47 7.04 -7.01
CA TRP A 126 2.42 6.59 -6.12
C TRP A 126 2.95 5.66 -5.03
N ALA A 127 3.91 4.79 -5.33
CA ALA A 127 4.62 3.97 -4.37
C ALA A 127 5.31 4.85 -3.31
N THR A 128 6.15 5.80 -3.73
CA THR A 128 6.83 6.75 -2.83
C THR A 128 5.83 7.56 -1.99
N MET A 129 4.73 8.05 -2.59
CA MET A 129 3.71 8.77 -1.81
C MET A 129 3.07 7.89 -0.72
N GLN A 130 2.86 6.60 -0.97
CA GLN A 130 2.33 5.69 0.04
C GLN A 130 3.35 5.45 1.17
N HIS A 131 4.62 5.25 0.81
CA HIS A 131 5.74 5.10 1.73
C HIS A 131 5.83 6.31 2.68
N GLU A 132 5.93 7.52 2.11
CA GLU A 132 6.10 8.74 2.89
C GLU A 132 4.84 9.11 3.69
N ALA A 133 3.65 8.77 3.18
CA ALA A 133 2.40 8.93 3.92
C ALA A 133 2.36 8.05 5.18
N PHE A 134 2.96 6.85 5.12
CA PHE A 134 3.07 6.00 6.30
C PHE A 134 3.92 6.67 7.38
N HIS A 135 5.07 7.27 7.03
CA HIS A 135 5.87 7.99 8.03
C HIS A 135 5.09 9.13 8.68
N GLN A 136 4.34 9.92 7.90
CA GLN A 136 3.49 10.98 8.45
C GLN A 136 2.40 10.43 9.38
N PHE A 137 1.75 9.33 8.97
CA PHE A 137 0.75 8.65 9.78
C PHE A 137 1.36 8.12 11.08
N CYS A 138 2.47 7.40 10.99
CA CYS A 138 3.18 6.81 12.11
C CYS A 138 3.57 7.88 13.12
N TYR A 139 4.21 8.96 12.68
CA TYR A 139 4.61 10.08 13.53
C TYR A 139 3.43 10.71 14.29
N THR A 140 2.28 10.83 13.61
CA THR A 140 1.11 11.54 14.15
C THR A 140 0.22 10.66 15.02
N VAL A 141 0.03 9.40 14.65
CA VAL A 141 -1.00 8.52 15.22
C VAL A 141 -0.39 7.42 16.07
N ILE A 142 0.74 6.85 15.67
CA ILE A 142 1.33 5.69 16.36
C ILE A 142 2.38 6.17 17.37
N THR A 143 3.52 6.67 16.90
CA THR A 143 4.59 7.19 17.76
C THR A 143 5.63 7.97 16.93
N PRO A 144 6.17 9.09 17.44
CA PRO A 144 7.29 9.78 16.82
C PRO A 144 8.63 9.04 17.01
N SER A 145 8.67 7.99 17.82
CA SER A 145 9.88 7.26 18.20
C SER A 145 9.91 5.82 17.68
N MET A 146 9.28 5.58 16.52
CA MET A 146 9.33 4.28 15.85
C MET A 146 10.78 3.90 15.51
N PRO A 147 11.26 2.70 15.87
CA PRO A 147 12.59 2.24 15.47
C PRO A 147 12.73 2.14 13.95
N THR A 148 13.92 2.44 13.41
CA THR A 148 14.16 2.54 11.97
C THR A 148 13.65 1.32 11.19
N TRP A 149 14.02 0.10 11.60
CA TRP A 149 13.59 -1.13 10.91
C TRP A 149 12.06 -1.26 10.81
N ALA A 150 11.32 -0.86 11.86
CA ALA A 150 9.87 -0.96 11.88
C ALA A 150 9.22 0.16 11.08
N ASN A 151 9.80 1.37 11.16
CA ASN A 151 9.32 2.54 10.42
C ASN A 151 9.47 2.32 8.91
N GLU A 152 10.67 1.97 8.45
CA GLU A 152 10.96 1.71 7.04
C GLU A 152 10.27 0.42 6.57
N GLY A 153 10.30 -0.66 7.37
CA GLY A 153 9.68 -1.93 6.99
C GLY A 153 8.16 -1.85 6.80
N LEU A 154 7.45 -1.09 7.64
CA LEU A 154 6.02 -0.84 7.47
C LEU A 154 5.75 0.11 6.30
N ALA A 155 6.58 1.14 6.09
CA ALA A 155 6.48 2.03 4.93
C ALA A 155 6.59 1.24 3.62
N GLU A 156 7.60 0.39 3.50
CA GLU A 156 7.83 -0.53 2.38
C GLU A 156 6.68 -1.55 2.21
N TYR A 157 6.09 -2.02 3.31
CA TYR A 157 4.94 -2.93 3.26
C TYR A 157 3.73 -2.26 2.60
N PHE A 158 3.44 -1.00 2.96
CA PHE A 158 2.34 -0.23 2.37
C PHE A 158 2.66 0.34 1.00
N GLU A 159 3.93 0.60 0.69
CA GLU A 159 4.38 1.02 -0.63
C GLU A 159 3.95 0.05 -1.73
N ARG A 160 4.00 -1.26 -1.43
CA ARG A 160 3.62 -2.36 -2.34
C ARG A 160 2.12 -2.60 -2.45
N ALA A 161 1.30 -1.89 -1.67
CA ALA A 161 -0.14 -2.07 -1.72
C ALA A 161 -0.73 -1.59 -3.06
N ILE A 162 -1.70 -2.33 -3.58
CA ILE A 162 -2.34 -1.99 -4.86
C ILE A 162 -3.60 -1.17 -4.58
N TRP A 163 -3.63 0.07 -5.07
CA TRP A 163 -4.84 0.91 -5.01
C TRP A 163 -5.92 0.36 -5.95
N THR A 164 -7.14 0.22 -5.44
CA THR A 164 -8.29 -0.33 -6.18
C THR A 164 -9.33 0.72 -6.56
N GLY A 165 -9.07 1.99 -6.25
CA GLY A 165 -10.03 3.10 -6.37
C GLY A 165 -10.80 3.34 -5.07
N ASP A 166 -11.26 2.27 -4.42
CA ASP A 166 -12.03 2.34 -3.17
C ASP A 166 -11.27 1.88 -1.92
N GLY A 167 -10.11 1.26 -2.10
CA GLY A 167 -9.24 0.84 -1.00
C GLY A 167 -7.87 0.42 -1.50
N TYR A 168 -7.19 -0.39 -0.70
CA TYR A 168 -5.87 -0.94 -1.00
C TYR A 168 -5.85 -2.43 -0.71
N VAL A 169 -5.13 -3.19 -1.53
CA VAL A 169 -4.76 -4.58 -1.24
C VAL A 169 -3.28 -4.62 -0.88
N PRO A 170 -2.93 -4.67 0.41
CA PRO A 170 -1.54 -4.79 0.86
C PRO A 170 -1.07 -6.25 0.85
N GLY A 171 0.18 -6.49 1.27
CA GLY A 171 0.72 -7.85 1.41
C GLY A 171 1.12 -8.50 0.09
N ILE A 172 1.35 -7.71 -0.97
CA ILE A 172 1.94 -8.21 -2.21
C ILE A 172 3.43 -8.48 -1.97
N ILE A 173 3.90 -9.63 -2.47
CA ILE A 173 5.31 -9.99 -2.58
C ILE A 173 5.69 -9.84 -4.06
N PRO A 174 6.40 -8.78 -4.46
CA PRO A 174 6.96 -8.68 -5.80
C PRO A 174 7.97 -9.81 -6.03
N GLU A 175 7.94 -10.45 -7.20
CA GLU A 175 8.84 -11.56 -7.55
C GLU A 175 10.33 -11.17 -7.40
N LYS A 176 10.68 -9.94 -7.81
CA LYS A 176 12.03 -9.41 -7.64
C LYS A 176 12.45 -9.37 -6.17
N ASP A 177 11.55 -8.95 -5.29
CA ASP A 177 11.84 -8.77 -3.87
C ASP A 177 12.01 -10.12 -3.17
N LEU A 178 11.20 -11.11 -3.54
CA LEU A 178 11.40 -12.50 -3.08
C LEU A 178 12.78 -13.03 -3.51
N ARG A 179 13.17 -12.80 -4.78
CA ARG A 179 14.50 -13.19 -5.27
C ARG A 179 15.61 -12.47 -4.53
N ASP A 180 15.47 -11.17 -4.26
CA ASP A 180 16.49 -10.39 -3.55
C ASP A 180 16.64 -10.87 -2.10
N VAL A 181 15.53 -11.09 -1.37
CA VAL A 181 15.56 -11.63 -0.01
C VAL A 181 16.27 -12.98 0.02
N ARG A 182 15.90 -13.91 -0.87
CA ARG A 182 16.55 -15.23 -0.98
C ARG A 182 18.02 -15.12 -1.35
N SER A 183 18.37 -14.24 -2.28
CA SER A 183 19.75 -14.00 -2.69
C SER A 183 20.61 -13.52 -1.52
N TYR A 184 20.17 -12.48 -0.81
CA TYR A 184 20.87 -11.96 0.37
C TYR A 184 20.93 -12.98 1.51
N MET A 185 19.90 -13.80 1.68
CA MET A 185 19.85 -14.86 2.68
C MET A 185 20.86 -15.97 2.37
N ASN A 186 20.88 -16.46 1.13
CA ASN A 186 21.81 -17.50 0.67
C ASN A 186 23.26 -17.03 0.73
N ALA A 187 23.51 -15.76 0.39
CA ALA A 187 24.82 -15.13 0.49
C ALA A 187 25.23 -14.78 1.93
N LYS A 188 24.38 -15.03 2.93
CA LYS A 188 24.58 -14.65 4.34
C LYS A 188 24.85 -13.14 4.53
N GLN A 189 24.26 -12.32 3.67
CA GLN A 189 24.42 -10.86 3.69
C GLN A 189 23.35 -10.17 4.54
N LEU A 190 22.22 -10.83 4.82
CA LEU A 190 21.23 -10.32 5.77
C LEU A 190 21.82 -10.22 7.18
N LEU A 191 21.49 -9.16 7.91
CA LEU A 191 21.83 -9.03 9.32
C LEU A 191 21.08 -10.10 10.13
N LEU A 192 21.62 -10.50 11.29
CA LEU A 192 20.80 -11.21 12.26
C LEU A 192 19.64 -10.30 12.69
N ILE A 193 18.44 -10.85 12.89
CA ILE A 193 17.24 -10.08 13.29
C ILE A 193 17.53 -9.23 14.54
N ASP A 194 18.21 -9.80 15.55
CA ASP A 194 18.59 -9.06 16.77
C ASP A 194 19.49 -7.84 16.48
N LYS A 195 20.36 -7.93 15.47
CA LYS A 195 21.20 -6.82 15.04
C LYS A 195 20.37 -5.77 14.29
N LEU A 196 19.52 -6.19 13.35
CA LEU A 196 18.65 -5.30 12.57
C LEU A 196 17.75 -4.45 13.50
N VAL A 197 17.07 -5.08 14.47
CA VAL A 197 16.12 -4.38 15.34
C VAL A 197 16.78 -3.45 16.37
N ARG A 198 18.10 -3.52 16.51
CA ARG A 198 18.92 -2.66 17.38
C ARG A 198 19.61 -1.54 16.64
N LEU A 199 19.60 -1.54 15.29
CA LEU A 199 20.19 -0.45 14.53
C LEU A 199 19.53 0.87 14.91
N THR A 200 20.36 1.80 15.38
CA THR A 200 19.97 3.20 15.53
C THR A 200 19.88 3.85 14.15
N ARG A 201 19.18 4.99 14.06
CA ARG A 201 19.14 5.76 12.79
C ARG A 201 20.54 6.15 12.32
N LYS A 202 21.40 6.61 13.24
CA LYS A 202 22.80 6.94 12.93
C LYS A 202 23.56 5.75 12.31
N GLN A 203 23.48 4.56 12.93
CA GLN A 203 24.16 3.37 12.41
C GLN A 203 23.61 2.90 11.06
N TRP A 204 22.29 3.03 10.86
CA TRP A 204 21.65 2.74 9.59
C TRP A 204 22.17 3.68 8.49
N ASP A 205 22.20 4.98 8.77
CA ASP A 205 22.67 6.02 7.86
C ASP A 205 24.17 5.85 7.53
N GLU A 206 25.01 5.53 8.52
CA GLU A 206 26.43 5.23 8.35
C GLU A 206 26.64 4.01 7.42
N GLN A 207 25.90 2.91 7.63
CA GLN A 207 26.00 1.73 6.76
C GLN A 207 25.63 2.03 5.32
N ILE A 208 24.62 2.88 5.09
CA ILE A 208 24.19 3.28 3.75
C ILE A 208 25.23 4.16 3.06
N ALA A 209 25.86 5.06 3.82
CA ALA A 209 26.89 5.94 3.28
C ALA A 209 28.15 5.16 2.87
N ASP A 210 28.55 4.17 3.68
CA ASP A 210 29.75 3.37 3.45
C ASP A 210 29.57 2.34 2.32
N GLU A 211 28.38 1.75 2.22
CA GLU A 211 28.05 0.69 1.26
C GLU A 211 26.71 0.98 0.56
N PRO A 212 26.70 1.49 -0.68
CA PRO A 212 25.43 1.77 -1.38
C PRO A 212 24.47 0.58 -1.49
N GLU A 213 25.00 -0.64 -1.59
CA GLU A 213 24.19 -1.87 -1.61
C GLU A 213 23.59 -2.20 -0.23
N ALA A 214 24.14 -1.68 0.87
CA ALA A 214 23.59 -1.84 2.21
C ALA A 214 22.26 -1.13 2.37
N ALA A 215 22.00 -0.06 1.61
CA ALA A 215 20.69 0.59 1.60
C ALA A 215 19.60 -0.38 1.20
N HIS A 216 19.67 -0.89 -0.04
CA HIS A 216 18.67 -1.84 -0.55
C HIS A 216 18.52 -3.04 0.38
N ARG A 217 19.64 -3.58 0.88
CA ARG A 217 19.66 -4.71 1.81
C ARG A 217 18.93 -4.43 3.14
N ASN A 218 19.15 -3.27 3.74
CA ASN A 218 18.51 -2.90 5.01
C ASN A 218 16.99 -2.66 4.84
N TYR A 219 16.59 -1.97 3.76
CA TYR A 219 15.18 -1.76 3.42
C TYR A 219 14.47 -3.08 3.12
N ILE A 220 15.02 -3.91 2.23
CA ILE A 220 14.41 -5.19 1.84
C ILE A 220 14.30 -6.14 3.04
N GLN A 221 15.31 -6.17 3.93
CA GLN A 221 15.26 -7.00 5.12
C GLN A 221 14.21 -6.51 6.14
N SER A 222 14.07 -5.19 6.28
CA SER A 222 13.09 -4.59 7.18
C SER A 222 11.66 -4.85 6.70
N TRP A 223 11.43 -4.68 5.39
CA TRP A 223 10.19 -5.07 4.74
C TRP A 223 9.89 -6.56 4.93
N SER A 224 10.85 -7.43 4.64
CA SER A 224 10.64 -8.87 4.67
C SER A 224 10.36 -9.38 6.09
N LEU A 225 10.97 -8.77 7.11
CA LEU A 225 10.68 -9.06 8.51
C LEU A 225 9.27 -8.61 8.88
N ILE A 226 8.85 -7.39 8.51
CA ILE A 226 7.48 -6.91 8.75
C ILE A 226 6.46 -7.80 8.03
N HIS A 227 6.75 -8.19 6.79
CA HIS A 227 5.87 -9.06 6.02
C HIS A 227 5.73 -10.44 6.67
N PHE A 228 6.84 -11.05 7.11
CA PHE A 228 6.82 -12.30 7.88
C PHE A 228 6.05 -12.16 9.20
N LEU A 229 6.20 -11.05 9.91
CA LEU A 229 5.44 -10.82 11.15
C LEU A 229 3.93 -10.68 10.90
N ILE A 230 3.51 -10.25 9.72
CA ILE A 230 2.09 -10.07 9.37
C ILE A 230 1.49 -11.35 8.76
N HIS A 231 2.21 -12.04 7.88
CA HIS A 231 1.68 -13.13 7.06
C HIS A 231 2.32 -14.49 7.34
N GLY A 232 3.49 -14.51 7.99
CA GLY A 232 4.24 -15.74 8.26
C GLY A 232 3.48 -16.69 9.18
N GLU A 233 3.52 -17.98 8.83
CA GLU A 233 2.79 -19.06 9.52
C GLU A 233 1.31 -18.68 9.76
N ASP A 234 0.60 -18.32 8.68
CA ASP A 234 -0.82 -17.95 8.69
C ASP A 234 -1.13 -16.82 9.68
N GLY A 235 -0.23 -15.84 9.75
CA GLY A 235 -0.39 -14.66 10.61
C GLY A 235 -0.15 -14.91 12.11
N LYS A 236 0.46 -16.04 12.49
CA LYS A 236 0.82 -16.39 13.88
C LYS A 236 1.51 -15.26 14.64
N TYR A 237 2.30 -14.44 13.95
CA TYR A 237 3.12 -13.40 14.56
C TYR A 237 2.46 -12.01 14.64
N VAL A 238 1.25 -11.84 14.08
CA VAL A 238 0.56 -10.53 14.04
C VAL A 238 0.39 -9.95 15.44
N LYS A 239 -0.06 -10.76 16.41
CA LYS A 239 -0.27 -10.32 17.80
C LYS A 239 1.03 -9.85 18.46
N THR A 240 2.17 -10.43 18.08
CA THR A 240 3.49 -10.05 18.59
C THR A 240 3.93 -8.68 18.06
N LEU A 241 3.76 -8.45 16.75
CA LEU A 241 3.98 -7.12 16.15
C LEU A 241 3.02 -6.08 16.75
N ASP A 242 1.76 -6.44 16.89
CA ASP A 242 0.72 -5.59 17.47
C ASP A 242 1.02 -5.19 18.92
N GLY A 243 1.49 -6.13 19.73
CA GLY A 243 1.93 -5.88 21.11
C GLY A 243 3.11 -4.92 21.15
N PHE A 244 4.11 -5.11 20.28
CA PHE A 244 5.25 -4.21 20.15
C PHE A 244 4.84 -2.78 19.79
N LEU A 245 3.97 -2.60 18.80
CA LEU A 245 3.47 -1.28 18.41
C LEU A 245 2.66 -0.62 19.55
N THR A 246 1.89 -1.42 20.29
CA THR A 246 1.15 -0.96 21.48
C THR A 246 2.09 -0.51 22.58
N ASP A 247 3.18 -1.24 22.82
CA ASP A 247 4.20 -0.91 23.81
C ASP A 247 5.00 0.34 23.43
N LEU A 248 5.31 0.52 22.15
CA LEU A 248 5.92 1.74 21.63
C LEU A 248 5.02 2.96 21.81
N HIS A 249 3.75 2.86 21.41
CA HIS A 249 2.76 3.95 21.56
C HIS A 249 2.61 4.38 23.02
N GLY A 250 2.56 3.41 23.94
CA GLY A 250 2.42 3.68 25.38
C GLY A 250 3.72 4.03 26.10
N GLY A 251 4.85 4.20 25.40
CA GLY A 251 6.15 4.52 26.03
C GLY A 251 6.70 3.44 26.97
N ARG A 252 6.30 2.17 26.79
CA ARG A 252 6.65 1.06 27.70
C ARG A 252 8.02 0.47 27.35
N VAL A 253 9.07 1.25 27.57
CA VAL A 253 10.47 0.93 27.19
C VAL A 253 10.91 -0.49 27.60
N GLN A 254 10.59 -0.92 28.82
CA GLN A 254 10.95 -2.26 29.30
C GLN A 254 10.29 -3.39 28.50
N ARG A 255 9.04 -3.20 28.04
CA ARG A 255 8.36 -4.19 27.20
C ARG A 255 8.90 -4.20 25.77
N VAL A 256 9.22 -3.02 25.23
CA VAL A 256 9.92 -2.88 23.95
C VAL A 256 11.29 -3.59 23.99
N HIS A 257 12.00 -3.52 25.12
CA HIS A 257 13.24 -4.28 25.32
C HIS A 257 12.99 -5.80 25.32
N ARG A 258 11.95 -6.28 26.03
CA ARG A 258 11.58 -7.71 26.04
C ARG A 258 11.23 -8.23 24.65
N PHE A 259 10.57 -7.43 23.82
CA PHE A 259 10.29 -7.78 22.42
C PHE A 259 11.58 -8.13 21.65
N ARG A 260 12.71 -7.44 21.92
CA ARG A 260 13.99 -7.76 21.27
C ARG A 260 14.49 -9.17 21.60
N THR A 261 14.25 -9.63 22.83
CA THR A 261 14.59 -11.00 23.21
C THR A 261 13.70 -12.01 22.50
N THR A 262 12.40 -11.73 22.39
CA THR A 262 11.44 -12.58 21.67
C THR A 262 11.75 -12.64 20.19
N ILE A 263 11.99 -11.50 19.52
CA ILE A 263 12.17 -11.48 18.07
C ILE A 263 13.45 -12.21 17.63
N ARG A 264 14.46 -12.30 18.50
CA ARG A 264 15.67 -13.09 18.25
C ARG A 264 15.37 -14.57 17.99
N THR A 265 14.35 -15.14 18.65
CA THR A 265 13.99 -16.55 18.45
C THR A 265 13.35 -16.81 17.09
N LEU A 266 12.95 -15.76 16.37
CA LEU A 266 12.32 -15.85 15.06
C LEU A 266 13.32 -15.98 13.91
N GLN A 267 14.64 -15.91 14.17
CA GLN A 267 15.64 -15.97 13.10
C GLN A 267 15.49 -17.20 12.21
N LYS A 268 15.31 -18.38 12.82
CA LYS A 268 15.14 -19.64 12.09
C LYS A 268 13.79 -19.71 11.35
N PRO A 269 12.63 -19.53 12.02
CA PRO A 269 11.33 -19.50 11.34
C PRO A 269 11.24 -18.48 10.20
N TYR A 270 11.81 -17.29 10.38
CA TYR A 270 11.88 -16.26 9.34
C TYR A 270 12.64 -16.74 8.09
N THR A 271 13.81 -17.36 8.30
CA THR A 271 14.63 -17.89 7.20
C THR A 271 13.92 -19.03 6.49
N GLU A 272 13.39 -20.01 7.24
CA GLU A 272 12.66 -21.15 6.69
C GLU A 272 11.45 -20.69 5.88
N TRP A 273 10.65 -19.77 6.43
CA TRP A 273 9.47 -19.24 5.75
C TRP A 273 9.81 -18.58 4.42
N TRP A 274 10.82 -17.70 4.35
CA TRP A 274 11.21 -17.05 3.09
C TRP A 274 11.85 -18.02 2.08
N THR A 275 12.52 -19.07 2.56
CA THR A 275 13.03 -20.13 1.69
C THR A 275 11.87 -20.89 1.04
N GLU A 276 10.80 -21.16 1.77
CA GLU A 276 9.66 -21.99 1.31
C GLU A 276 8.54 -21.17 0.65
N THR A 277 8.49 -19.85 0.86
CA THR A 277 7.40 -18.98 0.38
C THR A 277 7.16 -19.12 -1.12
N ALA A 278 5.96 -19.56 -1.50
CA ALA A 278 5.48 -19.51 -2.88
C ALA A 278 4.82 -18.15 -3.17
N LEU A 279 4.75 -17.78 -4.46
CA LEU A 279 4.06 -16.55 -4.88
C LEU A 279 2.55 -16.72 -5.01
N THR A 280 1.99 -17.91 -4.78
CA THR A 280 0.56 -18.20 -4.95
C THR A 280 -0.33 -17.23 -4.18
N ASP A 281 -0.05 -16.97 -2.90
CA ASP A 281 -0.85 -16.02 -2.12
C ASP A 281 -0.67 -14.57 -2.57
N SER A 282 0.55 -14.21 -2.99
CA SER A 282 0.81 -12.90 -3.60
C SER A 282 -0.01 -12.71 -4.87
N HIS A 283 -0.04 -13.71 -5.76
CA HIS A 283 -0.85 -13.71 -6.97
C HIS A 283 -2.35 -13.68 -6.67
N ARG A 284 -2.81 -14.40 -5.64
CA ARG A 284 -4.19 -14.35 -5.15
C ARG A 284 -4.56 -12.93 -4.72
N ARG A 285 -3.69 -12.23 -3.98
CA ARG A 285 -3.86 -10.82 -3.61
C ARG A 285 -3.82 -9.89 -4.84
N GLU A 286 -2.97 -10.14 -5.84
CA GLU A 286 -2.99 -9.37 -7.09
C GLU A 286 -4.32 -9.53 -7.84
N TRP A 287 -4.87 -10.75 -7.91
CA TRP A 287 -6.20 -11.00 -8.50
C TRP A 287 -7.34 -10.39 -7.69
N LYS A 288 -7.28 -10.43 -6.36
CA LYS A 288 -8.20 -9.69 -5.48
C LYS A 288 -8.20 -8.20 -5.81
N ALA A 289 -7.02 -7.60 -6.02
CA ALA A 289 -6.92 -6.20 -6.43
C ALA A 289 -7.50 -5.93 -7.83
N VAL A 290 -7.32 -6.85 -8.78
CA VAL A 290 -7.93 -6.78 -10.12
C VAL A 290 -9.46 -6.78 -10.02
N VAL A 291 -10.03 -7.76 -9.34
CA VAL A 291 -11.48 -7.89 -9.15
C VAL A 291 -12.04 -6.69 -8.40
N ALA A 292 -11.36 -6.20 -7.36
CA ALA A 292 -11.79 -5.04 -6.59
C ALA A 292 -11.85 -3.78 -7.46
N THR A 293 -10.82 -3.55 -8.28
CA THR A 293 -10.76 -2.38 -9.16
C THR A 293 -11.83 -2.46 -10.25
N LEU A 294 -12.01 -3.62 -10.89
CA LEU A 294 -13.05 -3.80 -11.89
C LEU A 294 -14.45 -3.62 -11.30
N THR A 295 -14.69 -4.16 -10.09
CA THR A 295 -15.95 -3.97 -9.35
C THR A 295 -16.18 -2.49 -9.01
N SER A 296 -15.11 -1.76 -8.67
CA SER A 296 -15.16 -0.32 -8.42
C SER A 296 -15.63 0.47 -9.65
N PHE A 297 -15.19 0.10 -10.85
CA PHE A 297 -15.67 0.68 -12.11
C PHE A 297 -17.09 0.23 -12.47
N LEU A 298 -17.43 -1.05 -12.29
CA LEU A 298 -18.78 -1.57 -12.48
C LEU A 298 -19.79 -0.83 -11.59
N ALA A 299 -19.46 -0.62 -10.32
CA ALA A 299 -20.31 0.09 -9.36
C ALA A 299 -20.62 1.52 -9.81
N ARG A 300 -19.63 2.21 -10.37
CA ARG A 300 -19.77 3.58 -10.88
C ARG A 300 -20.56 3.64 -12.18
N ALA A 301 -20.32 2.71 -13.10
CA ALA A 301 -21.12 2.58 -14.32
C ALA A 301 -22.60 2.30 -13.99
N HIS A 302 -22.84 1.38 -13.06
CA HIS A 302 -24.18 1.05 -12.56
C HIS A 302 -24.85 2.24 -11.87
N ALA A 303 -24.12 3.00 -11.04
CA ALA A 303 -24.61 4.25 -10.44
C ALA A 303 -24.88 5.37 -11.46
N GLN A 304 -24.44 5.23 -12.72
CA GLN A 304 -24.81 6.10 -13.85
C GLN A 304 -25.89 5.49 -14.76
N GLY A 305 -26.57 4.43 -14.30
CA GLY A 305 -27.62 3.73 -15.04
C GLY A 305 -27.12 2.88 -16.21
N GLN A 306 -25.82 2.55 -16.27
CA GLN A 306 -25.29 1.61 -17.25
C GLN A 306 -25.38 0.18 -16.70
N THR A 307 -26.04 -0.69 -17.45
CA THR A 307 -26.20 -2.11 -17.13
C THR A 307 -25.47 -2.99 -18.14
N PHE A 308 -25.14 -4.21 -17.73
CA PHE A 308 -24.48 -5.21 -18.57
C PHE A 308 -25.17 -6.56 -18.37
N SER A 309 -25.38 -7.30 -19.45
CA SER A 309 -26.01 -8.63 -19.38
C SER A 309 -25.03 -9.70 -18.94
N THR A 310 -23.76 -9.55 -19.29
CA THR A 310 -22.69 -10.50 -18.94
C THR A 310 -21.43 -9.80 -18.47
N ALA A 311 -20.54 -10.54 -17.78
CA ALA A 311 -19.22 -10.02 -17.43
C ALA A 311 -18.36 -9.73 -18.68
N LYS A 312 -18.56 -10.48 -19.76
CA LYS A 312 -17.87 -10.25 -21.05
C LYS A 312 -18.23 -8.87 -21.61
N ASP A 313 -19.51 -8.49 -21.59
CA ASP A 313 -19.97 -7.19 -22.09
C ASP A 313 -19.38 -6.04 -21.26
N PHE A 314 -19.38 -6.20 -19.93
CA PHE A 314 -18.75 -5.24 -19.03
C PHE A 314 -17.25 -5.10 -19.30
N LEU A 315 -16.51 -6.22 -19.40
CA LEU A 315 -15.06 -6.19 -19.64
C LEU A 315 -14.72 -5.62 -21.03
N ALA A 316 -15.55 -5.86 -22.04
CA ALA A 316 -15.39 -5.27 -23.36
C ALA A 316 -15.60 -3.75 -23.32
N ALA A 317 -16.68 -3.28 -22.69
CA ALA A 317 -16.93 -1.84 -22.51
C ALA A 317 -15.81 -1.16 -21.70
N ALA A 318 -15.30 -1.83 -20.66
CA ALA A 318 -14.16 -1.38 -19.88
C ALA A 318 -12.89 -1.24 -20.73
N GLY A 319 -12.61 -2.22 -21.59
CA GLY A 319 -11.44 -2.20 -22.49
C GLY A 319 -11.53 -1.13 -23.59
N ASN A 320 -12.74 -0.87 -24.08
CA ASN A 320 -12.98 0.13 -25.14
C ASN A 320 -13.10 1.56 -24.61
N GLY A 321 -13.25 1.75 -23.29
CA GLY A 321 -13.48 3.06 -22.68
C GLY A 321 -14.94 3.52 -22.73
N ASP A 322 -15.88 2.61 -22.92
CA ASP A 322 -17.32 2.88 -23.08
C ASP A 322 -18.09 2.96 -21.74
N LEU A 323 -17.38 2.96 -20.61
CA LEU A 323 -18.00 3.06 -19.29
C LEU A 323 -18.49 4.50 -19.02
N LYS A 324 -19.76 4.63 -18.63
CA LYS A 324 -20.36 5.87 -18.12
C LYS A 324 -19.83 6.13 -16.71
N LEU A 325 -18.81 6.96 -16.58
CA LEU A 325 -18.16 7.24 -15.31
C LEU A 325 -18.42 8.68 -14.82
N PRO A 326 -18.50 8.89 -13.49
CA PRO A 326 -18.55 10.24 -12.92
C PRO A 326 -17.36 11.08 -13.38
N THR A 327 -17.51 12.40 -13.49
CA THR A 327 -16.42 13.33 -13.86
C THR A 327 -15.62 13.81 -12.64
N THR A 328 -14.48 14.47 -12.86
CA THR A 328 -13.61 15.08 -11.83
C THR A 328 -14.28 16.17 -10.96
N LYS A 329 -15.56 16.49 -11.24
CA LYS A 329 -16.39 17.33 -10.38
C LYS A 329 -16.96 16.56 -9.18
N THR A 330 -16.88 15.23 -9.18
CA THR A 330 -17.44 14.37 -8.14
C THR A 330 -16.35 13.67 -7.33
N ARG A 331 -16.66 13.32 -6.07
CA ARG A 331 -15.80 12.43 -5.25
C ARG A 331 -15.85 10.96 -5.67
N GLN A 332 -16.72 10.63 -6.62
CA GLN A 332 -16.90 9.28 -7.16
C GLN A 332 -16.03 9.04 -8.40
N TRP A 333 -15.32 10.06 -8.89
CA TRP A 333 -14.43 9.92 -10.04
C TRP A 333 -13.27 8.96 -9.74
N LEU A 334 -12.93 8.14 -10.74
CA LEU A 334 -11.70 7.37 -10.80
C LEU A 334 -10.90 7.77 -12.03
N PRO A 335 -9.56 7.76 -11.95
CA PRO A 335 -8.73 8.09 -13.09
C PRO A 335 -8.80 6.99 -14.15
N PRO A 336 -8.96 7.33 -15.45
CA PRO A 336 -8.90 6.34 -16.53
C PRO A 336 -7.60 5.53 -16.55
N THR A 337 -6.49 6.10 -16.09
CA THR A 337 -5.20 5.40 -15.96
C THR A 337 -5.27 4.21 -15.00
N LEU A 338 -6.14 4.23 -13.98
CA LEU A 338 -6.36 3.09 -13.10
C LEU A 338 -7.02 1.92 -13.85
N LEU A 339 -8.01 2.20 -14.70
CA LEU A 339 -8.67 1.18 -15.53
C LEU A 339 -7.68 0.52 -16.50
N HIS A 340 -6.91 1.34 -17.23
CA HIS A 340 -5.87 0.84 -18.12
C HIS A 340 -4.81 0.01 -17.36
N SER A 341 -4.39 0.48 -16.18
CA SER A 341 -3.41 -0.22 -15.35
C SER A 341 -3.92 -1.58 -14.87
N VAL A 342 -5.20 -1.69 -14.47
CA VAL A 342 -5.75 -2.98 -14.01
C VAL A 342 -5.93 -3.96 -15.16
N LEU A 343 -6.38 -3.50 -16.33
CA LEU A 343 -6.49 -4.35 -17.52
C LEU A 343 -5.10 -4.85 -17.97
N SER A 344 -4.09 -3.98 -17.97
CA SER A 344 -2.71 -4.38 -18.24
C SER A 344 -2.18 -5.39 -17.22
N ARG A 345 -2.46 -5.19 -15.92
CA ARG A 345 -2.08 -6.14 -14.87
C ARG A 345 -2.75 -7.50 -15.06
N MET A 346 -4.05 -7.53 -15.36
CA MET A 346 -4.79 -8.75 -15.66
C MET A 346 -4.13 -9.53 -16.81
N MET A 347 -3.74 -8.85 -17.89
CA MET A 347 -3.06 -9.50 -19.03
C MET A 347 -1.69 -10.05 -18.64
N LYS A 348 -0.90 -9.31 -17.86
CA LYS A 348 0.41 -9.76 -17.37
C LYS A 348 0.30 -10.97 -16.45
N LEU A 349 -0.67 -10.98 -15.53
CA LEU A 349 -0.91 -12.12 -14.63
C LEU A 349 -1.29 -13.39 -15.40
N LYS A 350 -2.11 -13.27 -16.45
CA LYS A 350 -2.47 -14.42 -17.31
C LYS A 350 -1.26 -15.03 -18.04
N GLN A 351 -0.23 -14.23 -18.30
CA GLN A 351 0.97 -14.65 -19.04
C GLN A 351 2.06 -15.23 -18.12
N ARG A 352 1.94 -15.08 -16.80
CA ARG A 352 2.90 -15.57 -15.83
C ARG A 352 2.74 -17.08 -15.61
N ALA A 353 3.83 -17.82 -15.77
CA ALA A 353 3.82 -19.28 -15.57
C ALA A 353 3.50 -19.67 -14.12
N ASP A 354 4.04 -18.94 -13.16
CA ASP A 354 3.86 -19.09 -11.71
C ASP A 354 2.52 -18.56 -11.18
N ALA A 355 1.69 -17.95 -12.05
CA ALA A 355 0.34 -17.50 -11.73
C ALA A 355 -0.75 -18.24 -12.54
N ARG A 356 -0.37 -19.24 -13.35
CA ARG A 356 -1.27 -19.88 -14.32
C ARG A 356 -2.46 -20.59 -13.67
N GLU A 357 -2.26 -21.20 -12.51
CA GLU A 357 -3.32 -21.87 -11.73
C GLU A 357 -4.37 -20.87 -11.20
N LEU A 358 -3.96 -19.63 -10.97
CA LEU A 358 -4.86 -18.55 -10.54
C LEU A 358 -5.41 -17.74 -11.72
N ALA A 359 -5.04 -18.07 -12.96
CA ALA A 359 -5.59 -17.38 -14.13
C ALA A 359 -7.11 -17.59 -14.21
N PRO A 360 -7.87 -16.61 -14.72
CA PRO A 360 -9.32 -16.73 -14.81
C PRO A 360 -9.70 -17.88 -15.76
N LYS A 361 -10.43 -18.87 -15.24
CA LYS A 361 -11.16 -19.86 -16.03
C LYS A 361 -12.43 -19.23 -16.59
N GLU A 362 -13.12 -18.45 -15.76
CA GLU A 362 -14.40 -17.84 -16.12
C GLU A 362 -14.60 -16.50 -15.42
N TRP A 363 -15.34 -15.60 -16.08
CA TRP A 363 -15.91 -14.39 -15.49
C TRP A 363 -17.44 -14.43 -15.61
N ARG A 364 -18.13 -14.15 -14.51
CA ARG A 364 -19.60 -14.11 -14.44
C ARG A 364 -20.08 -12.78 -13.86
N LEU A 365 -21.31 -12.43 -14.22
CA LEU A 365 -22.04 -11.32 -13.64
C LEU A 365 -23.34 -11.88 -13.10
N GLU A 366 -23.56 -11.73 -11.79
CA GLU A 366 -24.75 -12.25 -11.12
C GLU A 366 -25.47 -11.11 -10.41
N LEU A 367 -26.80 -11.11 -10.40
CA LEU A 367 -27.56 -10.15 -9.61
C LEU A 367 -27.60 -10.60 -8.15
N SER A 368 -27.42 -9.67 -7.22
CA SER A 368 -27.65 -9.94 -5.80
C SER A 368 -29.15 -10.06 -5.54
N GLU A 369 -29.60 -11.17 -4.94
CA GLU A 369 -31.01 -11.43 -4.57
C GLU A 369 -31.51 -10.58 -3.39
N SER A 370 -30.85 -9.47 -3.05
CA SER A 370 -31.28 -8.69 -1.89
C SER A 370 -32.58 -7.95 -2.19
N GLU A 371 -33.53 -8.01 -1.25
CA GLU A 371 -34.88 -7.43 -1.39
C GLU A 371 -34.90 -5.92 -1.66
N SER A 372 -33.85 -5.19 -1.29
CA SER A 372 -33.85 -3.72 -1.33
C SER A 372 -33.22 -3.08 -2.58
N GLU A 373 -32.25 -3.74 -3.22
CA GLU A 373 -31.58 -3.21 -4.42
C GLU A 373 -30.80 -4.33 -5.14
N SER A 374 -31.20 -4.67 -6.37
CA SER A 374 -30.52 -5.69 -7.18
C SER A 374 -29.23 -5.12 -7.80
N THR A 375 -28.12 -5.18 -7.08
CA THR A 375 -26.80 -4.79 -7.59
C THR A 375 -26.06 -5.97 -8.22
N PRO A 376 -25.39 -5.81 -9.38
CA PRO A 376 -24.58 -6.86 -9.98
C PRO A 376 -23.32 -7.16 -9.16
N ARG A 377 -22.93 -8.43 -9.11
CA ARG A 377 -21.70 -8.98 -8.53
C ARG A 377 -20.79 -9.45 -9.66
N LEU A 378 -19.53 -9.03 -9.64
CA LEU A 378 -18.51 -9.49 -10.57
C LEU A 378 -17.79 -10.70 -9.97
N ILE A 379 -17.88 -11.85 -10.63
CA ILE A 379 -17.30 -13.09 -10.12
C ILE A 379 -16.22 -13.57 -11.08
N MET A 380 -15.04 -13.86 -10.53
CA MET A 380 -13.95 -14.53 -11.25
C MET A 380 -13.73 -15.90 -10.63
N VAL A 381 -13.75 -16.95 -11.45
CA VAL A 381 -13.35 -18.30 -11.04
C VAL A 381 -12.01 -18.61 -11.68
N SER A 382 -10.99 -18.94 -10.89
CA SER A 382 -9.66 -19.32 -11.40
C SER A 382 -9.60 -20.79 -11.83
N GLN A 383 -8.49 -21.19 -12.47
CA GLN A 383 -8.26 -22.57 -12.90
C GLN A 383 -8.18 -23.54 -11.71
N ASP A 384 -7.60 -23.12 -10.58
CA ASP A 384 -7.56 -23.91 -9.35
C ASP A 384 -8.92 -24.05 -8.65
N GLY A 385 -9.95 -23.30 -9.09
CA GLY A 385 -11.29 -23.31 -8.49
C GLY A 385 -11.55 -22.19 -7.47
N THR A 386 -10.54 -21.38 -7.15
CA THR A 386 -10.75 -20.22 -6.27
C THR A 386 -11.75 -19.25 -6.89
N THR A 387 -12.69 -18.79 -6.08
CA THR A 387 -13.68 -17.80 -6.50
C THR A 387 -13.39 -16.44 -5.86
N PHE A 388 -13.40 -15.39 -6.69
CA PHE A 388 -13.29 -14.00 -6.26
C PHE A 388 -14.60 -13.28 -6.57
N THR A 389 -15.35 -12.90 -5.55
CA THR A 389 -16.66 -12.26 -5.67
C THR A 389 -16.57 -10.80 -5.28
N GLY A 390 -16.56 -9.93 -6.29
CA GLY A 390 -16.67 -8.49 -6.14
C GLY A 390 -18.12 -8.04 -6.02
N SER A 391 -18.43 -7.28 -4.96
CA SER A 391 -19.73 -6.69 -4.69
C SER A 391 -19.58 -5.23 -4.30
N PHE A 392 -20.67 -4.46 -4.40
CA PHE A 392 -20.69 -3.07 -3.98
C PHE A 392 -22.05 -2.69 -3.39
N ARG A 393 -22.06 -1.61 -2.61
CA ARG A 393 -23.30 -1.00 -2.08
C ARG A 393 -23.41 0.43 -2.54
N LEU A 394 -24.64 0.86 -2.84
CA LEU A 394 -24.96 2.25 -3.12
C LEU A 394 -25.59 2.92 -1.89
N LYS A 395 -25.37 4.23 -1.75
CA LYS A 395 -26.10 5.07 -0.79
C LYS A 395 -26.39 6.42 -1.44
N GLY A 396 -27.66 6.69 -1.72
CA GLY A 396 -28.09 7.89 -2.44
C GLY A 396 -27.46 7.98 -3.84
N GLY A 397 -27.48 6.88 -4.60
CA GLY A 397 -26.93 6.81 -5.96
C GLY A 397 -25.40 6.94 -6.05
N ARG A 398 -24.68 6.72 -4.95
CA ARG A 398 -23.20 6.81 -4.89
C ARG A 398 -22.63 5.52 -4.34
N VAL A 399 -21.46 5.11 -4.84
CA VAL A 399 -20.73 3.95 -4.31
C VAL A 399 -20.31 4.24 -2.88
N ALA A 400 -20.85 3.45 -1.95
CA ALA A 400 -20.60 3.55 -0.53
C ALA A 400 -19.49 2.58 -0.09
N ALA A 401 -19.49 1.37 -0.63
CA ALA A 401 -18.50 0.33 -0.36
C ALA A 401 -18.29 -0.57 -1.57
N VAL A 402 -17.07 -1.10 -1.72
CA VAL A 402 -16.69 -2.15 -2.66
C VAL A 402 -15.96 -3.22 -1.86
N VAL A 403 -16.37 -4.47 -1.97
CA VAL A 403 -15.82 -5.60 -1.20
C VAL A 403 -15.53 -6.75 -2.15
N VAL A 404 -14.39 -7.42 -1.95
CA VAL A 404 -14.05 -8.66 -2.66
C VAL A 404 -13.87 -9.76 -1.64
N ARG A 405 -14.71 -10.79 -1.74
CA ARG A 405 -14.54 -12.05 -1.01
C ARG A 405 -13.73 -13.01 -1.87
N VAL A 406 -12.82 -13.75 -1.25
CA VAL A 406 -12.03 -14.79 -1.90
C VAL A 406 -12.40 -16.09 -1.19
N LYS A 407 -12.78 -17.11 -1.96
CA LYS A 407 -13.09 -18.45 -1.46
C LYS A 407 -12.17 -19.46 -2.14
N ARG A 408 -11.40 -20.24 -1.37
CA ARG A 408 -10.53 -21.29 -1.88
C ARG A 408 -11.33 -22.58 -2.18
N PRO A 409 -10.83 -23.48 -3.04
CA PRO A 409 -11.54 -24.71 -3.40
C PRO A 409 -11.78 -25.66 -2.22
N ASP A 410 -10.88 -25.62 -1.24
CA ASP A 410 -10.85 -26.44 -0.03
C ASP A 410 -11.58 -25.80 1.17
N GLU A 411 -12.04 -24.56 1.03
CA GLU A 411 -12.81 -23.87 2.08
C GLU A 411 -14.27 -24.31 2.06
N ASP A 412 -14.73 -24.88 3.18
CA ASP A 412 -16.13 -25.25 3.41
C ASP A 412 -17.07 -24.05 3.21
N GLU A 413 -18.30 -24.31 2.73
CA GLU A 413 -19.33 -23.29 2.50
C GLU A 413 -19.72 -22.45 3.72
N GLY A 414 -19.32 -22.84 4.92
CA GLY A 414 -19.54 -22.11 6.17
C GLY A 414 -18.31 -21.40 6.75
N SER A 415 -17.14 -21.51 6.13
CA SER A 415 -15.95 -20.81 6.63
C SER A 415 -16.15 -19.30 6.50
N GLU A 416 -15.94 -18.57 7.60
CA GLU A 416 -15.93 -17.11 7.52
C GLU A 416 -14.83 -16.72 6.53
N PRO A 417 -15.14 -15.84 5.56
CA PRO A 417 -14.17 -15.47 4.55
C PRO A 417 -12.91 -14.93 5.23
N GLU A 418 -11.73 -15.20 4.64
CA GLU A 418 -10.47 -14.59 5.06
C GLU A 418 -10.64 -13.07 5.08
N ASP A 419 -10.98 -12.54 6.25
CA ASP A 419 -10.85 -11.14 6.52
C ASP A 419 -9.35 -10.92 6.73
N ASP A 420 -8.69 -10.27 5.78
CA ASP A 420 -7.25 -9.97 5.72
C ASP A 420 -6.78 -9.01 6.86
N GLY A 421 -7.34 -9.20 8.05
CA GLY A 421 -7.16 -8.43 9.26
C GLY A 421 -8.18 -7.31 9.42
N ALA A 422 -9.49 -7.50 9.19
CA ALA A 422 -10.43 -6.65 9.92
C ALA A 422 -10.41 -7.06 11.40
N ALA A 423 -9.80 -6.21 12.21
CA ALA A 423 -10.32 -6.01 13.55
C ALA A 423 -11.80 -5.61 13.40
N GLY A 424 -12.68 -6.47 13.90
CA GLY A 424 -14.13 -6.52 13.73
C GLY A 424 -14.83 -5.18 13.49
N GLU A 425 -15.77 -5.19 12.56
CA GLU A 425 -16.85 -4.22 12.50
C GLU A 425 -17.88 -4.55 13.59
N ASP A 426 -17.55 -4.31 14.85
CA ASP A 426 -18.59 -4.10 15.86
C ASP A 426 -19.07 -2.65 15.75
N GLY A 427 -20.37 -2.51 15.53
CA GLY A 427 -21.06 -1.26 15.25
C GLY A 427 -20.81 -0.18 16.30
N SER A 428 -20.57 1.04 15.83
CA SER A 428 -20.73 2.29 16.58
C SER A 428 -21.16 3.40 15.65
#